data_AF-A0A8J2J5J3-F1
#
_entry.id   AF-A0A8J2J5J3-F1
#
_cell.length_a   1.000
_cell.length_b   1.000
_cell.length_c   1.000
_cell.angle_alpha   90.00
_cell.angle_beta   90.00
_cell.angle_gamma   90.00
#
_symmetry.space_group_name_H-M   'P 1'
#
loop_
_entity.id
_entity.type
_entity.pdbx_description
1 polymer ?
#
loop_
_entity_poly.entity_id
_entity_poly.type
_entity_poly.pdbx_seq_one_letter_code
_entity_poly.pdbx_strand_id
1 'polypeptide(L)'
;MLGPDHPQTLSALETMTIPLERLGKYNPAINILTTVLHKLQTILPADHPRILVTAQNLAFLLNRQGKYSEALELNSDVLEKKE
;
A
#
# COMPACT_ATOMS: atom_id res chain seq x y z
N MET A 1 10.74 -8.68 20.23
CA MET A 1 10.84 -8.24 18.83
C MET A 1 9.45 -8.18 18.24
N LEU A 2 9.15 -7.19 17.41
CA LEU A 2 7.89 -7.13 16.68
C LEU A 2 7.97 -8.08 15.48
N GLY A 3 6.93 -8.89 15.25
CA GLY A 3 6.88 -9.82 14.13
C GLY A 3 6.81 -9.10 12.77
N PRO A 4 7.03 -9.84 11.65
CA PRO A 4 6.97 -9.27 10.29
C PRO A 4 5.60 -8.67 9.94
N ASP A 5 4.52 -9.15 10.55
CA ASP A 5 3.16 -8.68 10.32
C ASP A 5 2.71 -7.65 11.35
N HIS A 6 3.56 -7.31 12.32
CA HIS A 6 3.20 -6.34 13.34
C HIS A 6 2.98 -4.96 12.70
N PRO A 7 1.93 -4.21 13.09
CA PRO A 7 1.60 -2.94 12.47
C PRO A 7 2.76 -1.94 12.35
N GLN A 8 3.57 -1.82 13.40
CA GLN A 8 4.75 -0.94 13.40
C GLN A 8 5.85 -1.42 12.43
N THR A 9 6.05 -2.73 12.26
CA THR A 9 6.99 -3.28 11.27
C THR A 9 6.54 -2.92 9.86
N LEU A 10 5.24 -3.06 9.58
CA LEU A 10 4.65 -2.66 8.31
C LEU A 10 4.77 -1.16 8.06
N SER A 11 4.60 -0.32 9.10
CA SER A 11 4.79 1.14 8.96
C SER A 11 6.25 1.48 8.63
N ALA A 12 7.21 0.79 9.25
CA ALA A 12 8.62 0.98 8.91
C ALA A 12 8.90 0.62 7.45
N LEU A 13 8.33 -0.46 6.92
CA LEU A 13 8.43 -0.81 5.50
C LEU A 13 7.85 0.29 4.60
N GLU A 14 6.66 0.82 4.94
CA GLU A 14 6.04 1.92 4.18
C GLU A 14 6.95 3.15 4.12
N THR A 15 7.68 3.50 5.19
CA THR A 15 8.59 4.65 5.16
C THR A 15 9.73 4.51 4.14
N MET A 16 10.10 3.29 3.74
CA MET A 16 11.13 3.05 2.72
C MET A 16 10.67 3.44 1.32
N THR A 17 9.36 3.61 1.10
CA THR A 17 8.81 3.98 -0.21
C THR A 17 9.13 5.43 -0.58
N ILE A 18 9.23 6.33 0.40
CA ILE A 18 9.54 7.76 0.20
C ILE A 18 10.91 7.96 -0.48
N PRO A 19 12.04 7.42 0.04
CA PRO A 19 13.31 7.56 -0.64
C PRO A 19 13.33 6.84 -2.00
N LEU A 20 12.64 5.70 -2.15
CA LEU A 20 12.53 5.01 -3.43
C LEU A 20 11.82 5.85 -4.49
N GLU A 21 10.71 6.51 -4.13
CA GLU A 21 10.00 7.43 -5.00
C GLU A 21 10.89 8.60 -5.44
N ARG A 22 11.61 9.22 -4.50
CA ARG A 22 12.54 10.32 -4.79
C ARG A 22 13.69 9.91 -5.71
N LEU A 23 14.09 8.65 -5.66
CA LEU A 23 15.09 8.07 -6.56
C LEU A 23 14.50 7.58 -7.90
N GLY A 24 13.20 7.77 -8.14
CA GLY A 24 12.50 7.26 -9.33
C GLY A 24 12.35 5.73 -9.36
N LYS A 25 12.63 5.05 -8.23
CA LYS A 25 12.52 3.59 -8.09
C LYS A 25 11.09 3.20 -7.71
N TYR A 26 10.16 3.47 -8.61
CA TYR A 26 8.75 3.24 -8.36
C TYR A 26 8.38 1.75 -8.23
N ASN A 27 8.97 0.84 -9.01
CA ASN A 27 8.65 -0.59 -8.94
C ASN A 27 8.96 -1.21 -7.56
N PRO A 28 10.14 -1.00 -6.96
CA PRO A 28 10.39 -1.43 -5.58
C PRO A 28 9.41 -0.83 -4.57
N ALA A 29 9.06 0.46 -4.70
CA ALA A 29 8.13 1.12 -3.79
C ALA A 29 6.71 0.54 -3.90
N ILE A 30 6.26 0.25 -5.12
CA ILE A 30 4.99 -0.44 -5.39
C ILE A 30 4.98 -1.82 -4.75
N ASN A 31 6.03 -2.63 -4.96
CA ASN A 31 6.10 -3.98 -4.40
C ASN A 31 6.02 -4.00 -2.86
N ILE A 32 6.65 -3.00 -2.21
CA ILE A 32 6.55 -2.82 -0.76
C ILE A 32 5.09 -2.55 -0.35
N LEU A 33 4.42 -1.57 -0.95
CA LEU A 33 3.06 -1.22 -0.57
C LEU A 33 2.05 -2.33 -0.91
N THR A 34 2.22 -3.05 -2.02
CA THR A 34 1.41 -4.23 -2.34
C THR A 34 1.54 -5.30 -1.26
N THR A 35 2.77 -5.57 -0.81
CA THR A 35 3.02 -6.55 0.25
C THR A 35 2.42 -6.11 1.58
N VAL A 36 2.56 -4.83 1.93
CA VAL A 36 1.98 -4.28 3.16
C VAL A 36 0.45 -4.34 3.09
N LEU A 37 -0.16 -3.91 2.00
CA LEU A 37 -1.61 -3.93 1.81
C LEU A 37 -2.18 -5.34 1.98
N HIS A 38 -1.58 -6.33 1.33
CA HIS A 38 -2.00 -7.72 1.45
C HIS A 38 -1.91 -8.22 2.90
N LYS A 39 -0.81 -7.93 3.60
CA LYS A 39 -0.69 -8.28 5.02
C LYS A 39 -1.76 -7.61 5.87
N LEU A 40 -2.00 -6.30 5.68
CA LEU A 40 -3.04 -5.59 6.42
C LEU A 40 -4.43 -6.19 6.20
N GLN A 41 -4.77 -6.57 4.96
CA GLN A 41 -6.04 -7.23 4.63
C GLN A 41 -6.19 -8.60 5.32
N THR A 42 -5.09 -9.27 5.69
CA THR A 42 -5.14 -10.54 6.45
C THR A 42 -5.24 -10.37 7.97
N ILE A 43 -4.73 -9.26 8.52
CA ILE A 43 -4.61 -9.08 9.97
C ILE A 43 -5.59 -8.05 10.55
N LEU A 44 -6.22 -7.23 9.71
CA LEU A 44 -7.16 -6.20 10.12
C LEU A 44 -8.54 -6.43 9.50
N PRO A 45 -9.62 -5.98 10.16
CA PRO A 45 -10.93 -5.87 9.54
C PRO A 45 -10.89 -5.04 8.25
N ALA A 46 -11.74 -5.36 7.28
CA ALA A 46 -11.72 -4.75 5.95
C ALA A 46 -12.01 -3.23 5.96
N ASP A 47 -12.74 -2.75 6.95
CA ASP A 47 -13.07 -1.33 7.15
C ASP A 47 -11.96 -0.52 7.85
N HIS A 48 -10.85 -1.18 8.22
CA HIS A 48 -9.80 -0.54 8.97
C HIS A 48 -9.13 0.59 8.15
N PRO A 49 -9.09 1.85 8.64
CA PRO A 49 -8.59 3.01 7.88
C PRO A 49 -7.19 2.84 7.29
N ARG A 50 -6.35 2.04 7.95
CA ARG A 50 -4.99 1.75 7.47
C ARG A 50 -4.95 1.04 6.11
N ILE A 51 -5.90 0.17 5.80
CA ILE A 51 -5.99 -0.49 4.49
C ILE A 51 -6.19 0.57 3.40
N LEU A 52 -7.10 1.53 3.63
CA LEU A 52 -7.37 2.64 2.71
C LEU A 52 -6.15 3.55 2.52
N VAL A 53 -5.43 3.88 3.59
CA VAL A 53 -4.22 4.73 3.50
C VAL A 53 -3.13 4.05 2.68
N THR A 54 -2.86 2.77 2.93
CA THR A 54 -1.85 2.00 2.17
C THR A 54 -2.26 1.87 0.70
N ALA A 55 -3.53 1.60 0.41
CA ALA A 55 -4.05 1.52 -0.96
C ALA A 55 -3.91 2.85 -1.71
N GLN A 56 -4.24 3.98 -1.07
CA GLN A 56 -4.07 5.31 -1.66
C GLN A 56 -2.60 5.62 -1.98
N ASN A 57 -1.67 5.26 -1.09
CA ASN A 57 -0.24 5.44 -1.34
C ASN A 57 0.23 4.57 -2.52
N LEU A 58 -0.28 3.34 -2.63
CA LEU A 58 0.02 2.47 -3.77
C LEU A 58 -0.55 3.02 -5.08
N ALA A 59 -1.80 3.48 -5.07
CA ALA A 59 -2.43 4.15 -6.21
C ALA A 59 -1.65 5.41 -6.63
N PHE A 60 -1.12 6.18 -5.68
CA PHE A 60 -0.27 7.34 -5.96
C PHE A 60 1.02 6.93 -6.71
N LEU A 61 1.71 5.87 -6.28
CA LEU A 61 2.90 5.38 -6.97
C LEU A 61 2.59 4.83 -8.38
N LEU A 62 1.45 4.16 -8.54
CA LEU A 62 0.96 3.70 -9.85
C LEU A 62 0.70 4.87 -10.79
N ASN A 63 0.03 5.93 -10.32
CA ASN A 63 -0.17 7.17 -11.06
C ASN A 63 1.16 7.80 -11.51
N ARG A 64 2.18 7.80 -10.64
CA ARG A 64 3.52 8.32 -10.97
C ARG A 64 4.25 7.52 -12.06
N GLN A 65 3.83 6.28 -12.32
CA GLN A 65 4.28 5.46 -13.46
C GLN A 65 3.36 5.51 -14.68
N GLY A 66 2.28 6.31 -14.64
CA GLY A 66 1.29 6.36 -15.71
C GLY A 66 0.34 5.15 -15.74
N LYS A 67 0.31 4.32 -14.69
CA LYS A 67 -0.57 3.16 -14.55
C LYS A 67 -1.92 3.56 -13.96
N TYR A 68 -2.63 4.45 -14.65
CA TYR A 68 -3.86 5.07 -14.15
C TYR A 68 -4.99 4.06 -13.93
N SER A 69 -5.17 3.10 -14.85
CA SER A 69 -6.20 2.07 -14.72
C SER A 69 -5.97 1.17 -13.51
N GLU A 70 -4.73 0.73 -13.28
CA GLU A 70 -4.38 -0.08 -12.09
C GLU A 70 -4.63 0.70 -10.79
N ALA A 71 -4.34 2.02 -10.78
CA ALA A 71 -4.60 2.87 -9.62
C ALA A 71 -6.10 3.04 -9.33
N LEU A 72 -6.92 3.15 -10.38
CA LEU A 72 -8.37 3.26 -10.25
C LEU A 72 -8.98 1.94 -9.76
N GLU A 73 -8.64 0.82 -10.40
CA GLU A 73 -9.10 -0.53 -10.01
C GLU A 73 -8.78 -0.83 -8.55
N LEU A 74 -7.56 -0.52 -8.11
CA LEU A 74 -7.14 -0.71 -6.72
C LEU A 74 -8.02 0.07 -5.73
N ASN A 75 -8.27 1.35 -5.99
CA ASN A 75 -9.08 2.17 -5.10
C ASN A 75 -10.54 1.69 -5.06
N SER A 76 -11.10 1.29 -6.21
CA SER A 76 -12.45 0.73 -6.27
C SER A 76 -12.56 -0.58 -5.48
N ASP A 77 -11.64 -1.53 -5.68
CA ASP A 77 -11.64 -2.83 -4.97
C ASP A 77 -11.56 -2.65 -3.44
N VAL A 78 -10.75 -1.71 -2.96
CA VAL A 78 -10.63 -1.46 -1.52
C VAL A 78 -11.87 -0.76 -0.96
N LEU A 79 -12.55 0.08 -1.75
CA LEU A 79 -13.82 0.70 -1.35
C LEU A 79 -14.97 -0.30 -1.31
N GLU A 80 -15.07 -1.19 -2.29
CA GLU A 80 -16.11 -2.24 -2.34
C GLU A 80 -15.98 -3.21 -1.15
N LYS A 81 -14.76 -3.54 -0.75
CA LYS A 81 -14.50 -4.43 0.41
C LYS A 81 -14.85 -3.81 1.77
N LYS A 82 -15.16 -2.51 1.83
CA LYS A 82 -15.57 -1.83 3.06
C LYS A 82 -17.05 -2.05 3.39
N GLU A 83 -17.88 -2.35 2.39
CA GLU A 83 -19.33 -2.56 2.53
C GLU A 83 -19.67 -3.98 3.00
#